data_AF-A0A8S2UKR3-F1
#
_entry.id   AF-A0A8S2UKR3-F1
#
_cell.length_a   1.000
_cell.length_b   1.000
_cell.length_c   1.000
_cell.angle_alpha   90.00
_cell.angle_beta   90.00
_cell.angle_gamma   90.00
#
_symmetry.space_group_name_H-M   'P 1'
#
loop_
_entity.id
_entity.type
_entity.pdbx_description
1 polymer ?
#
loop_
_entity_poly.entity_id
_entity_poly.type
_entity_poly.pdbx_seq_one_letter_code
_entity_poly.pdbx_strand_id
1 'polypeptide(L)' 'IRWLSPESIESSRYTIQSDVWSYGILLWELLSRGKTPYPGIDNADIFTYVKNGYRLPSPTYCPPLLYKSAMLVCWHVDP' A
#
# COMPACT_ATOMS: atom_id res chain seq x y z
N ILE A 1 5.37 -3.81 -8.86
CA ILE A 1 5.31 -2.34 -8.58
C ILE A 1 4.17 -1.99 -7.65
N ARG A 2 2.90 -2.32 -7.93
CA ARG A 2 1.74 -1.96 -7.09
C ARG A 2 1.81 -2.38 -5.61
N TRP A 3 2.57 -3.43 -5.29
CA TRP A 3 2.77 -3.90 -3.91
C TRP A 3 4.06 -3.36 -3.28
N LEU A 4 4.97 -2.77 -4.06
CA LEU A 4 6.28 -2.36 -3.57
C LEU A 4 6.17 -1.11 -2.70
N SER A 5 7.03 -1.04 -1.69
CA SER A 5 7.22 0.16 -0.87
C SER A 5 7.95 1.27 -1.63
N PRO A 6 7.86 2.53 -1.18
CA PRO A 6 8.54 3.66 -1.83
C PRO A 6 10.04 3.45 -1.99
N GLU A 7 10.72 2.95 -0.96
CA GLU A 7 12.16 2.71 -0.96
C GLU A 7 12.57 1.53 -1.87
N SER A 8 11.70 0.54 -2.03
CA SER A 8 11.89 -0.53 -3.03
C SER A 8 11.77 0.00 -4.46
N ILE A 9 10.84 0.92 -4.72
CA ILE A 9 10.67 1.51 -6.06
C ILE A 9 11.81 2.48 -6.38
N GLU A 10 12.20 3.35 -5.44
CA GLU A 10 13.19 4.41 -5.67
C GLU A 10 14.63 3.88 -5.70
N SER A 11 14.97 2.99 -4.75
CA SER A 11 16.36 2.61 -4.48
C SER A 11 16.61 1.10 -4.56
N SER A 12 15.62 0.30 -4.98
CA SER A 12 15.71 -1.17 -4.95
C SER A 12 16.14 -1.73 -3.58
N ARG A 13 15.72 -1.05 -2.50
CA ARG A 13 16.00 -1.48 -1.13
C ARG A 13 14.87 -2.39 -0.65
N TYR A 14 15.22 -3.63 -0.32
CA TYR A 14 14.28 -4.65 0.15
C TYR A 14 14.63 -5.02 1.59
N THR A 15 13.70 -4.75 2.50
CA THR A 15 13.82 -5.02 3.93
C THR A 15 12.54 -5.65 4.45
N ILE A 16 12.56 -6.11 5.71
CA ILE A 16 11.33 -6.58 6.39
C ILE A 16 10.26 -5.48 6.38
N GLN A 17 10.67 -4.21 6.46
CA GLN A 17 9.74 -3.08 6.41
C GLN A 17 9.07 -2.92 5.03
N SER A 18 9.81 -3.17 3.94
CA SER A 18 9.21 -3.21 2.60
C SER A 18 8.22 -4.37 2.42
N ASP A 19 8.43 -5.48 3.12
CA ASP A 19 7.48 -6.60 3.15
C ASP A 19 6.23 -6.25 3.97
N VAL A 20 6.39 -5.52 5.09
CA VAL A 20 5.25 -5.00 5.89
C VAL A 20 4.38 -4.07 5.03
N TRP A 21 4.97 -3.20 4.21
CA TRP A 21 4.23 -2.40 3.25
C TRP A 21 3.41 -3.26 2.28
N SER A 22 4.07 -4.25 1.66
CA SER A 22 3.45 -5.19 0.71
C SER A 22 2.30 -5.96 1.35
N TYR A 23 2.45 -6.33 2.63
CA TYR A 23 1.41 -6.96 3.43
C TYR A 23 0.19 -6.04 3.62
N GLY A 24 0.39 -4.73 3.85
CA GLY A 24 -0.71 -3.77 3.91
C GLY A 24 -1.51 -3.72 2.59
N ILE A 25 -0.82 -3.75 1.44
CA ILE A 25 -1.47 -3.81 0.11
C ILE A 25 -2.24 -5.13 -0.06
N LEU A 26 -1.67 -6.25 0.37
CA LEU A 26 -2.33 -7.56 0.34
C LEU A 26 -3.60 -7.58 1.19
N LEU A 27 -3.57 -7.02 2.41
CA LEU A 27 -4.76 -6.91 3.25
C LEU A 27 -5.85 -6.08 2.55
N TRP A 28 -5.48 -4.99 1.88
CA TRP A 28 -6.42 -4.17 1.13
C TRP A 28 -7.05 -4.97 -0.01
N GLU A 29 -6.24 -5.71 -0.77
CA GLU A 29 -6.69 -6.57 -1.86
C GLU A 29 -7.67 -7.63 -1.36
N LEU A 30 -7.35 -8.32 -0.26
CA LEU A 30 -8.21 -9.33 0.36
C LEU A 30 -9.58 -8.75 0.73
N LEU A 31 -9.60 -7.61 1.42
CA LEU A 31 -10.86 -6.98 1.87
C LEU A 31 -11.63 -6.30 0.74
N SER A 32 -10.96 -5.95 -0.34
CA SER A 32 -11.59 -5.46 -1.56
C SER A 32 -12.19 -6.57 -2.42
N ARG A 33 -12.00 -7.84 -2.03
CA ARG A 33 -12.37 -9.06 -2.78
C ARG A 33 -11.60 -9.18 -4.11
N GLY A 34 -10.29 -8.95 -4.05
CA GLY A 34 -9.39 -9.12 -5.20
C GLY A 34 -9.42 -7.98 -6.20
N LYS A 35 -9.78 -6.75 -5.80
CA LYS A 35 -9.61 -5.60 -6.68
C LYS A 35 -8.12 -5.31 -6.87
N THR A 36 -7.77 -4.85 -8.06
CA THR A 36 -6.43 -4.38 -8.35
C THR A 36 -6.09 -3.15 -7.48
N PRO A 37 -4.98 -3.16 -6.73
CA PRO A 37 -4.51 -1.99 -6.00
C PRO A 37 -4.26 -0.81 -6.94
N TYR A 38 -4.59 0.41 -6.51
CA TYR A 38 -4.47 1.66 -7.30
C TYR A 38 -5.24 1.62 -8.63
N PRO A 39 -6.58 1.38 -8.60
CA PRO A 39 -7.37 1.28 -9.83
C PRO A 39 -7.32 2.60 -10.60
N GLY A 40 -7.05 2.52 -11.92
CA GLY A 40 -6.98 3.69 -12.80
C GLY A 40 -5.67 4.48 -12.73
N ILE A 41 -4.70 4.07 -11.92
CA ILE A 41 -3.35 4.66 -11.89
C ILE A 41 -2.39 3.74 -12.63
N ASP A 42 -1.62 4.28 -13.56
CA ASP A 42 -0.59 3.54 -14.29
C ASP A 42 0.62 3.24 -13.41
N ASN A 43 1.30 2.13 -13.68
CA ASN A 43 2.43 1.69 -12.87
C ASN A 43 3.57 2.73 -12.79
N ALA A 44 3.73 3.56 -13.82
CA ALA A 44 4.72 4.63 -13.87
C ALA A 44 4.41 5.77 -12.87
N ASP A 45 3.14 6.02 -12.58
CA ASP A 45 2.71 7.15 -11.75
C ASP A 45 2.56 6.77 -10.27
N ILE A 46 2.40 5.48 -9.95
CA ILE A 46 2.16 5.00 -8.57
C ILE A 46 3.19 5.55 -7.60
N PHE A 47 4.47 5.56 -7.99
CA PHE A 47 5.54 6.08 -7.15
C PHE A 47 5.29 7.53 -6.73
N THR A 48 4.94 8.40 -7.69
CA THR A 48 4.65 9.81 -7.46
C THR A 48 3.47 10.00 -6.51
N TYR A 49 2.38 9.25 -6.70
CA TYR A 49 1.23 9.31 -5.80
C TYR A 49 1.59 8.90 -4.37
N VAL A 50 2.25 7.75 -4.22
CA VAL A 50 2.62 7.21 -2.91
C VAL A 50 3.61 8.13 -2.18
N LYS A 51 4.60 8.67 -2.91
CA LYS A 51 5.58 9.64 -2.39
C LYS A 51 4.92 10.94 -1.93
N ASN A 52 3.85 11.38 -2.61
CA ASN A 52 3.04 12.53 -2.22
C ASN A 52 2.03 12.24 -1.09
N GLY A 53 2.13 11.07 -0.45
CA GLY A 53 1.30 10.72 0.71
C GLY A 53 -0.03 10.06 0.37
N TYR A 54 -0.31 9.75 -0.91
CA TYR A 54 -1.51 9.00 -1.26
C TYR A 54 -1.47 7.60 -0.65
N ARG A 55 -2.60 7.15 -0.12
CA ARG A 55 -2.83 5.80 0.39
C ARG A 55 -4.15 5.27 -0.15
N LEU A 56 -4.25 3.94 -0.29
CA LEU A 56 -5.49 3.32 -0.76
C LEU A 56 -6.63 3.60 0.22
N PRO A 57 -7.83 3.98 -0.26
CA PRO A 57 -8.98 4.24 0.60
C PRO A 57 -9.46 2.94 1.27
N SER A 58 -10.12 3.06 2.41
CA SER A 58 -10.69 1.91 3.11
C SER A 58 -11.70 1.15 2.22
N PRO A 59 -11.58 -0.18 2.07
CA PRO A 59 -12.57 -0.99 1.35
C PRO A 59 -13.97 -0.89 2.00
N THR A 60 -15.03 -1.02 1.19
CA THR A 60 -16.44 -0.81 1.61
C THR A 60 -16.87 -1.59 2.86
N TYR A 61 -16.34 -2.79 3.06
CA TYR A 61 -16.69 -3.67 4.19
C TYR A 61 -15.51 -3.89 5.14
N CYS A 62 -14.52 -3.00 5.13
CA CYS A 62 -13.35 -3.08 6.00
C CYS A 62 -13.69 -2.57 7.40
N PRO A 63 -13.46 -3.35 8.47
CA PRO A 63 -13.57 -2.84 9.84
C PRO A 63 -12.65 -1.63 10.05
N PRO A 64 -13.14 -0.50 10.61
CA PRO A 64 -12.33 0.71 10.77
C PRO A 64 -11.04 0.50 11.55
N LEU A 65 -11.08 -0.40 12.54
CA LEU A 65 -9.90 -0.76 13.33
C LEU A 65 -8.83 -1.40 12.44
N LEU A 66 -9.19 -2.39 11.61
CA LEU A 66 -8.25 -3.07 10.73
C LEU A 66 -7.59 -2.12 9.73
N TYR A 67 -8.35 -1.19 9.15
CA TYR A 67 -7.80 -0.16 8.27
C TYR A 67 -6.81 0.75 9.01
N LYS A 68 -7.18 1.25 10.19
CA LYS A 68 -6.36 2.22 10.95
C LYS A 68 -5.14 1.60 11.63
N SER A 69 -5.30 0.44 12.26
CA SER A 69 -4.26 -0.18 13.11
C SER A 69 -3.39 -1.19 12.37
N ALA A 70 -3.80 -1.66 11.19
CA ALA A 70 -2.97 -2.55 10.36
C ALA A 70 -2.57 -1.86 9.05
N MET A 71 -3.51 -1.53 8.17
CA MET A 71 -3.17 -1.05 6.82
C MET A 71 -2.42 0.29 6.83
N LEU A 72 -2.95 1.31 7.51
CA LEU A 72 -2.29 2.62 7.57
C LEU A 72 -0.95 2.57 8.30
N VAL A 73 -0.83 1.70 9.31
CA VAL A 73 0.44 1.45 10.02
C VAL A 73 1.47 0.81 9.09
N CYS A 74 1.04 -0.17 8.28
CA CYS A 74 1.92 -0.81 7.29
C CYS A 74 2.42 0.18 6.22
N TRP A 75 1.67 1.24 5.94
CA TRP A 75 2.02 2.24 4.93
C TRP A 75 2.62 3.53 5.50
N HIS A 76 3.26 3.44 6.66
CA HIS A 76 4.03 4.55 7.21
C HIS A 76 5.19 4.91 6.28
N VAL A 77 5.50 6.22 6.15
CA VAL A 77 6.55 6.71 5.23
C VAL A 77 7.95 6.41 5.76
N ASP A 78 8.11 6.49 7.08
CA ASP A 78 9.35 6.19 7.77
C ASP A 78 9.15 4.91 8.60
N PRO A 79 9.57 3.76 8.08
CA PRO A 79 9.22 2.47 8.67
C PRO A 79 9.98 2.10 9.95
#